data_AF-A0A8S9A5J3-F1
#
_entry.id   AF-A0A8S9A5J3-F1
#
_cell.length_a   1.000
_cell.length_b   1.000
_cell.length_c   1.000
_cell.angle_alpha   90.00
_cell.angle_beta   90.00
_cell.angle_gamma   90.00
#
_symmetry.space_group_name_H-M   'P 1'
#
loop_
_entity.id
_entity.type
_entity.pdbx_description
1 polymer ?
#
loop_
_entity_poly.entity_id
_entity_poly.type
_entity_poly.pdbx_seq_one_letter_code
_entity_poly.pdbx_strand_id
1 'polypeptide(L)' 'MRTTQQLSITLPNDMSDMIKAKVRTGEYASESEVIRDGLRTLLARDRAVESWLHQQVGPAYDALKADPPN' A
#
# COMPACT_ATOMS: atom_id res chain seq x y z
N MET A 1 -16.85 22.58 -3.09
CA MET A 1 -16.48 21.41 -3.92
C MET A 1 -16.33 20.21 -3.00
N ARG A 2 -16.89 19.04 -3.33
CA ARG A 2 -16.70 17.82 -2.51
C ARG A 2 -15.33 17.20 -2.84
N THR A 3 -14.53 16.91 -1.83
CA THR A 3 -13.20 16.28 -1.97
C THR A 3 -13.22 14.77 -1.77
N THR A 4 -14.41 14.18 -1.52
CA THR A 4 -14.61 12.75 -1.28
C THR A 4 -15.72 12.19 -2.16
N GLN A 5 -15.47 11.03 -2.76
CA GLN A 5 -16.44 10.24 -3.52
C GLN A 5 -16.78 8.96 -2.75
N GLN A 6 -18.07 8.57 -2.74
CA GLN A 6 -18.51 7.30 -2.17
C GLN A 6 -18.39 6.20 -3.23
N LEU A 7 -17.79 5.07 -2.85
CA LEU A 7 -17.70 3.87 -3.68
C LEU A 7 -18.48 2.74 -3.00
N SER A 8 -19.08 1.87 -3.82
CA SER A 8 -19.63 0.59 -3.37
C SER A 8 -18.72 -0.51 -3.88
N ILE A 9 -18.21 -1.34 -2.98
CA ILE A 9 -17.29 -2.44 -3.30
C ILE A 9 -17.81 -3.74 -2.71
N THR A 10 -17.68 -4.82 -3.47
CA THR A 10 -17.98 -6.16 -2.99
C THR A 10 -16.70 -6.78 -2.47
N LEU A 11 -16.72 -7.25 -1.24
CA LEU A 11 -15.60 -7.93 -0.59
C LEU A 11 -16.02 -9.34 -0.16
N PRO A 12 -15.08 -10.29 -0.07
CA PRO A 12 -15.31 -11.53 0.66
C PRO A 12 -15.84 -11.25 2.08
N ASN A 13 -16.67 -12.15 2.60
CA ASN A 13 -17.35 -11.96 3.89
C ASN A 13 -16.33 -11.82 5.03
N ASP A 14 -15.32 -12.67 5.02
CA ASP A 14 -14.17 -12.69 5.93
C ASP A 14 -13.42 -11.35 5.96
N MET A 15 -13.18 -10.72 4.81
CA MET A 15 -12.58 -9.38 4.76
C MET A 15 -13.51 -8.30 5.30
N SER A 16 -14.82 -8.41 5.01
CA SER A 16 -15.83 -7.49 5.54
C SER A 16 -15.92 -7.57 7.06
N ASP A 17 -15.85 -8.78 7.62
CA ASP A 17 -15.88 -9.02 9.06
C ASP A 17 -14.63 -8.49 9.75
N MET A 18 -13.46 -8.62 9.12
CA MET A 18 -12.22 -8.02 9.60
C MET A 18 -12.34 -6.49 9.71
N ILE A 19 -12.87 -5.82 8.68
CA ILE A 19 -13.07 -4.36 8.69
C ILE A 19 -14.03 -3.96 9.81
N LYS A 20 -15.17 -4.65 9.93
CA LYS A 20 -16.16 -4.40 11.00
C LYS A 20 -15.57 -4.63 12.39
N ALA A 21 -14.72 -5.64 12.55
CA ALA A 21 -14.05 -5.92 13.81
C ALA A 21 -13.14 -4.76 14.23
N LYS A 22 -12.33 -4.24 13.31
CA LYS A 22 -11.45 -3.09 13.55
C LYS A 22 -12.21 -1.85 14.03
N VAL A 23 -13.34 -1.54 13.40
CA VAL A 23 -14.22 -0.44 13.83
C VAL A 23 -14.84 -0.73 15.20
N ARG A 24 -15.38 -1.94 15.41
CA ARG A 24 -15.99 -2.34 16.68
C ARG A 24 -15.02 -2.30 17.86
N THR A 25 -13.74 -2.61 17.63
CA THR A 25 -12.69 -2.51 18.66
C THR A 25 -12.26 -1.07 18.96
N GLY A 26 -12.73 -0.10 18.19
CA GLY A 26 -12.34 1.30 18.31
C GLY A 26 -10.96 1.63 17.73
N GLU A 27 -10.32 0.67 17.03
CA GLU A 27 -9.05 0.92 16.31
C GLU A 27 -9.24 1.95 15.19
N TYR A 28 -10.45 2.02 14.62
CA TYR A 28 -10.84 2.99 13.60
C TYR A 28 -12.24 3.54 13.87
N ALA A 29 -12.49 4.79 13.47
CA ALA A 29 -13.79 5.44 13.65
C ALA A 29 -14.82 5.02 12.59
N SER A 30 -14.38 4.48 11.44
CA SER A 30 -15.28 4.03 10.37
C SER A 30 -14.62 3.02 9.43
N GLU A 31 -15.42 2.26 8.69
CA GLU A 31 -14.93 1.33 7.66
C GLU A 31 -14.17 2.07 6.56
N SER A 32 -14.63 3.28 6.21
CA SER A 32 -13.94 4.13 5.23
C SER A 32 -12.53 4.53 5.69
N GLU A 33 -12.31 4.63 7.00
CA GLU A 33 -10.99 4.93 7.54
C GLU A 33 -10.05 3.73 7.43
N VAL A 34 -10.52 2.53 7.76
CA VAL A 34 -9.77 1.27 7.58
C VAL A 34 -9.30 1.13 6.14
N ILE A 35 -10.21 1.36 5.18
CA ILE A 35 -9.88 1.26 3.76
C ILE A 35 -8.88 2.34 3.33
N ARG A 36 -9.07 3.60 3.74
CA ARG A 36 -8.11 4.68 3.41
C ARG A 36 -6.72 4.39 3.96
N ASP A 37 -6.63 3.88 5.18
CA ASP A 37 -5.35 3.57 5.80
C ASP A 37 -4.66 2.39 5.10
N GLY A 38 -5.42 1.35 4.76
CA GLY A 38 -4.93 0.25 3.92
C GLY A 38 -4.39 0.72 2.57
N LEU A 39 -5.11 1.62 1.90
CA LEU A 39 -4.67 2.20 0.62
C LEU A 39 -3.40 3.06 0.76
N ARG A 40 -3.28 3.85 1.83
CA ARG A 40 -2.05 4.63 2.10
C ARG A 40 -0.85 3.71 2.35
N THR A 41 -1.06 2.64 3.12
CA THR A 41 -0.02 1.65 3.40
C THR A 41 0.44 0.96 2.12
N LEU A 42 -0.49 0.59 1.24
CA LEU A 42 -0.16 0.02 -0.07
C LEU A 42 0.67 1.00 -0.93
N LEU A 43 0.25 2.25 -1.03
CA LEU A 43 0.98 3.27 -1.78
C LEU A 43 2.37 3.56 -1.21
N ALA A 44 2.50 3.60 0.12
CA ALA A 44 3.79 3.78 0.79
C ALA A 44 4.73 2.61 0.49
N ARG A 45 4.20 1.38 0.51
CA ARG A 45 4.95 0.18 0.14
C ARG A 45 5.41 0.24 -1.32
N ASP A 46 4.53 0.59 -2.24
CA ASP A 46 4.87 0.65 -3.67
C ASP A 46 5.97 1.68 -3.94
N ARG A 47 5.88 2.87 -3.31
CA ARG A 47 6.93 3.90 -3.39
C ARG A 47 8.25 3.44 -2.80
N ALA A 48 8.21 2.73 -1.67
CA ALA A 48 9.42 2.21 -1.04
C ALA A 48 10.11 1.17 -1.93
N VAL A 49 9.32 0.30 -2.58
CA VAL A 49 9.84 -0.67 -3.55
C VAL A 49 10.44 0.04 -4.76
N GLU A 50 9.75 1.03 -5.33
CA GLU A 50 10.26 1.80 -6.47
C GLU A 50 11.53 2.58 -6.15
N SER A 51 11.59 3.20 -4.97
CA SER A 51 12.79 3.89 -4.46
C SER A 51 13.95 2.92 -4.25
N TRP A 52 13.71 1.76 -3.66
CA TRP A 52 14.73 0.73 -3.49
C TRP A 52 15.28 0.23 -4.84
N LEU A 53 14.40 -0.01 -5.81
CA LEU A 53 14.78 -0.41 -7.16
C LEU A 53 15.67 0.65 -7.83
N HIS A 54 15.27 1.92 -7.79
CA HIS A 54 16.04 3.00 -8.42
C HIS A 54 17.35 3.31 -7.69
N GLN A 55 17.38 3.27 -6.36
CA GLN A 55 18.53 3.74 -5.58
C GLN A 55 19.56 2.66 -5.29
N GLN A 56 19.16 1.39 -5.23
CA GLN A 56 20.08 0.30 -4.88
C GLN A 56 20.28 -0.65 -6.05
N VAL A 57 19.20 -1.09 -6.70
CA VAL A 57 19.28 -2.11 -7.76
C VAL A 57 19.81 -1.53 -9.06
N GLY A 58 19.37 -0.33 -9.46
CA GLY A 58 19.86 0.36 -10.66
C GLY A 58 21.38 0.57 -10.64
N PRO A 59 21.94 1.24 -9.63
CA PRO A 59 23.38 1.46 -9.52
C PRO A 59 24.19 0.16 -9.39
N ALA A 60 23.68 -0.86 -8.70
CA ALA A 60 24.35 -2.15 -8.60
C ALA A 60 24.39 -2.87 -9.96
N TYR A 61 23.30 -2.80 -10.74
CA TYR A 61 23.25 -3.34 -12.09
C TYR A 61 24.17 -2.59 -13.06
N ASP A 62 24.20 -1.26 -12.99
CA ASP A 62 25.09 -0.44 -13.82
C ASP A 62 26.56 -0.72 -13.49
N ALA A 63 26.91 -0.89 -12.21
CA ALA A 63 28.26 -1.27 -11.79
C ALA A 63 28.65 -2.67 -12.29
N LEU A 64 27.77 -3.66 -12.18
CA LEU A 64 27.98 -5.02 -12.71
C LEU A 64 28.12 -5.04 -14.23
N LYS A 65 27.40 -4.17 -14.94
CA LYS A 65 27.50 -4.05 -16.40
C LYS A 65 28.79 -3.33 -16.83
N ALA A 66 29.24 -2.35 -16.06
CA ALA A 66 30.42 -1.56 -16.35
C ALA A 66 31.73 -2.27 -16.00
N ASP A 67 31.73 -3.08 -14.93
CA ASP A 67 32.84 -3.92 -14.51
C ASP A 67 32.34 -5.35 -14.24
N PRO A 68 32.14 -6.15 -15.30
CA PRO A 68 31.67 -7.51 -15.14
C PRO A 68 32.75 -8.33 -14.41
N PRO A 69 32.39 -9.07 -13.35
CA PRO A 69 33.34 -9.94 -12.68
C PRO A 69 33.91 -10.96 -13.68
N ASN A 70 35.23 -11.10 -13.69
CA ASN A 70 35.97 -12.06 -14.52
C ASN A 70 35.50 -13.50 -14.31
#